data_AF-A0A955U6E5-F1
#
_entry.id   AF-A0A955U6E5-F1
#
_cell.length_a   1.000
_cell.length_b   1.000
_cell.length_c   1.000
_cell.angle_alpha   90.00
_cell.angle_beta   90.00
_cell.angle_gamma   90.00
#
_symmetry.space_group_name_H-M   'P 1'
#
loop_
_entity.id
_entity.type
_entity.pdbx_description
1 polymer ?
#
loop_
_entity_poly.entity_id
_entity_poly.type
_entity_poly.pdbx_seq_one_letter_code
_entity_poly.pdbx_strand_id
1 'polypeptide(L)'
;AADRDDRDAVMAELASRHPALTAHLDGDVLVLDSARLDGAEVRAYGMDLELLFSRQPFLDAASDRFTLIDPGSTHAVPLDPSGRTRWPLPDGLRRADAVLEVVAGPLRSVVTHFANDLSVTVSAAYGQLQVRRASSGAPLAAAYVKAFGRGPGGAVSFYKDGYTDLRGRFDYATLSTDDLDRVERFALLVLHDEAGGTVLQADPPTR
;
A
#
# COMPACT_ATOMS: atom_id res chain seq x y z
N ALA A 1 8.89 36.84 -20.15
CA ALA A 1 7.53 36.25 -20.19
C ALA A 1 7.38 35.40 -21.44
N ALA A 2 7.46 35.97 -22.65
CA ALA A 2 7.32 35.24 -23.92
C ALA A 2 8.27 34.04 -24.14
N ASP A 3 9.53 34.11 -23.68
CA ASP A 3 10.52 33.02 -23.80
C ASP A 3 10.25 31.82 -22.86
N ARG A 4 9.47 32.03 -21.78
CA ARG A 4 9.04 30.96 -20.88
C ARG A 4 7.83 30.21 -21.45
N ASP A 5 6.87 30.94 -22.03
CA ASP A 5 5.67 30.35 -22.65
C ASP A 5 6.01 29.48 -23.87
N ASP A 6 7.01 29.88 -24.68
CA ASP A 6 7.48 29.11 -25.84
C ASP A 6 8.21 27.82 -25.41
N ARG A 7 9.06 27.92 -24.38
CA ARG A 7 9.71 26.75 -23.78
C ARG A 7 8.69 25.80 -23.15
N ASP A 8 7.71 26.30 -22.42
CA ASP A 8 6.68 25.49 -21.79
C ASP A 8 5.82 24.77 -22.84
N ALA A 9 5.50 25.44 -23.96
CA ALA A 9 4.81 24.83 -25.10
C ALA A 9 5.64 23.73 -25.78
N VAL A 10 6.93 23.97 -26.04
CA VAL A 10 7.85 22.98 -26.62
C VAL A 10 8.02 21.77 -25.69
N MET A 11 8.19 22.01 -24.39
CA MET A 11 8.33 20.94 -23.39
C MET A 11 7.03 20.14 -23.23
N ALA A 12 5.86 20.78 -23.30
CA ALA A 12 4.56 20.11 -23.29
C ALA A 12 4.36 19.23 -24.54
N GLU A 13 4.76 19.73 -25.71
CA GLU A 13 4.68 18.95 -26.94
C GLU A 13 5.62 17.73 -26.92
N LEU A 14 6.86 17.90 -26.44
CA LEU A 14 7.79 16.79 -26.24
C LEU A 14 7.24 15.77 -25.24
N ALA A 15 6.69 16.22 -24.10
CA ALA A 15 6.06 15.34 -23.12
C ALA A 15 4.89 14.54 -23.70
N SER A 16 4.06 15.14 -24.57
CA SER A 16 2.91 14.47 -25.20
C SER A 16 3.30 13.35 -26.19
N ARG A 17 4.57 13.26 -26.56
CA ARG A 17 5.11 12.25 -27.47
C ARG A 17 5.77 11.08 -26.72
N HIS A 18 6.02 11.22 -25.42
CA HIS A 18 6.62 10.17 -24.61
C HIS A 18 5.56 9.20 -24.06
N PRO A 19 5.85 7.89 -24.03
CA PRO A 19 4.98 6.94 -23.36
C PRO A 19 5.02 7.18 -21.85
N ALA A 20 3.85 7.03 -21.22
CA ALA A 20 3.69 7.17 -19.78
C ALA A 20 2.79 6.06 -19.25
N LEU A 21 3.07 5.61 -18.03
CA LEU A 21 2.28 4.61 -17.33
C LEU A 21 2.27 4.94 -15.84
N THR A 22 1.10 4.93 -15.22
CA THR A 22 0.93 5.01 -13.77
C THR A 22 -0.20 4.07 -13.37
N ALA A 23 0.00 3.31 -12.30
CA ALA A 23 -0.99 2.40 -11.77
C ALA A 23 -1.37 2.81 -10.34
N HIS A 24 -2.64 2.64 -9.98
CA HIS A 24 -3.15 2.74 -8.61
C HIS A 24 -4.36 1.82 -8.43
N LEU A 25 -4.70 1.50 -7.19
CA LEU A 25 -5.89 0.71 -6.85
C LEU A 25 -7.04 1.62 -6.40
N ASP A 26 -8.23 1.34 -6.91
CA ASP A 26 -9.51 1.91 -6.52
C ASP A 26 -10.42 0.75 -6.08
N GLY A 27 -10.29 0.35 -4.82
CA GLY A 27 -10.82 -0.93 -4.32
C GLY A 27 -10.23 -2.12 -5.08
N ASP A 28 -11.11 -3.00 -5.57
CA ASP A 28 -10.74 -4.19 -6.36
C ASP A 28 -10.56 -3.88 -7.87
N VAL A 29 -10.25 -2.64 -8.21
CA VAL A 29 -10.00 -2.20 -9.58
C VAL A 29 -8.62 -1.59 -9.70
N LEU A 30 -7.79 -2.17 -10.57
CA LEU A 30 -6.53 -1.58 -10.98
C LEU A 30 -6.79 -0.52 -12.04
N VAL A 31 -6.46 0.73 -11.72
CA VAL A 31 -6.58 1.85 -12.65
C VAL A 31 -5.21 2.13 -13.25
N LEU A 32 -5.16 2.08 -14.58
CA LEU A 32 -3.96 2.36 -15.36
C LEU A 32 -4.17 3.67 -16.12
N ASP A 33 -3.44 4.70 -15.73
CA ASP A 33 -3.32 5.93 -16.51
C ASP A 33 -2.13 5.76 -17.47
N SER A 34 -2.38 5.87 -18.77
CA SER A 34 -1.40 5.56 -19.80
C SER A 34 -1.44 6.54 -20.96
N ALA A 35 -0.30 6.76 -21.62
CA ALA A 35 -0.22 7.51 -22.87
C ALA A 35 0.68 6.75 -23.85
N ARG A 36 0.28 6.70 -25.13
CA ARG A 36 1.06 6.09 -26.23
C ARG A 36 1.42 4.60 -25.98
N LEU A 37 0.50 3.85 -25.39
CA LEU A 37 0.67 2.41 -25.12
C LEU A 37 -0.61 1.68 -25.51
N ASP A 38 -0.49 0.51 -26.14
CA ASP A 38 -1.63 -0.30 -26.59
C ASP A 38 -1.97 -1.43 -25.61
N GLY A 39 -1.04 -1.79 -24.73
CA GLY A 39 -1.21 -2.88 -23.79
C GLY A 39 -0.17 -2.85 -22.67
N ALA A 40 -0.52 -3.50 -21.57
CA ALA A 40 0.34 -3.76 -20.43
C ALA A 40 0.24 -5.23 -20.01
N GLU A 41 1.26 -5.70 -19.31
CA GLU A 41 1.26 -6.98 -18.61
C GLU A 41 1.20 -6.71 -17.11
N VAL A 42 0.22 -7.28 -16.43
CA VAL A 42 0.11 -7.26 -14.97
C VAL A 42 0.65 -8.56 -14.42
N ARG A 43 1.72 -8.49 -13.63
CA ARG A 43 2.35 -9.60 -12.93
C ARG A 43 2.01 -9.53 -11.46
N ALA A 44 1.44 -10.60 -10.93
CA ALA A 44 1.07 -10.67 -9.53
C ALA A 44 2.02 -11.58 -8.75
N TYR A 45 2.60 -11.04 -7.69
CA TYR A 45 3.51 -11.72 -6.79
C TYR A 45 2.80 -11.93 -5.45
N GLY A 46 2.57 -13.19 -5.09
CA GLY A 46 2.03 -13.53 -3.77
C GLY A 46 2.99 -13.07 -2.68
N MET A 47 2.44 -12.54 -1.60
CA MET A 47 3.22 -11.85 -0.58
C MET A 47 2.91 -12.40 0.81
N ASP A 48 3.96 -12.69 1.58
CA ASP A 48 3.85 -12.78 3.03
C ASP A 48 3.92 -11.36 3.59
N LEU A 49 2.75 -10.82 3.93
CA LEU A 49 2.61 -9.45 4.38
C LEU A 49 3.37 -9.20 5.70
N GLU A 50 3.37 -10.15 6.64
CA GLU A 50 4.08 -9.96 7.90
C GLU A 50 5.59 -9.90 7.69
N LEU A 51 6.11 -10.81 6.86
CA LEU A 51 7.53 -10.85 6.54
C LEU A 51 7.96 -9.57 5.81
N LEU A 52 7.19 -9.14 4.81
CA LEU A 52 7.49 -7.91 4.08
C LEU A 52 7.49 -6.70 5.03
N PHE A 53 6.44 -6.55 5.83
CA PHE A 53 6.31 -5.45 6.78
C PHE A 53 7.45 -5.43 7.80
N SER A 54 7.85 -6.60 8.31
CA SER A 54 8.97 -6.71 9.25
C SER A 54 10.31 -6.26 8.67
N ARG A 55 10.47 -6.34 7.33
CA ARG A 55 11.68 -5.89 6.62
C ARG A 55 11.59 -4.43 6.18
N GLN A 56 10.39 -3.96 5.85
CA GLN A 56 10.12 -2.62 5.32
C GLN A 56 8.80 -2.07 5.89
N PRO A 57 8.76 -1.58 7.14
CA PRO A 57 7.51 -1.15 7.77
C PRO A 57 6.88 0.08 7.12
N PHE A 58 7.71 0.97 6.56
CA PHE A 58 7.29 2.23 5.91
C PHE A 58 7.33 2.10 4.38
N LEU A 59 6.72 1.04 3.84
CA LEU A 59 6.58 0.88 2.39
C LEU A 59 5.89 2.09 1.76
N ASP A 60 6.64 2.85 0.97
CA ASP A 60 6.06 3.62 -0.10
C ASP A 60 5.81 2.66 -1.27
N ALA A 61 4.69 2.83 -2.00
CA ALA A 61 4.23 1.95 -3.08
C ALA A 61 5.19 1.82 -4.30
N ALA A 62 6.46 2.18 -4.17
CA ALA A 62 7.45 2.26 -5.24
C ALA A 62 8.75 1.50 -4.91
N SER A 63 8.66 0.31 -4.32
CA SER A 63 9.86 -0.53 -4.11
C SER A 63 10.15 -1.43 -5.33
N ASP A 64 11.15 -1.03 -6.12
CA ASP A 64 11.69 -1.67 -7.35
C ASP A 64 12.31 -3.08 -7.16
N ARG A 65 11.94 -3.85 -6.14
CA ARG A 65 12.70 -5.07 -5.74
C ARG A 65 11.93 -6.39 -5.80
N PHE A 66 10.83 -6.48 -6.53
CA PHE A 66 10.08 -7.74 -6.70
C PHE A 66 10.66 -8.66 -7.80
N THR A 67 11.69 -8.24 -8.53
CA THR A 67 12.20 -8.90 -9.75
C THR A 67 13.17 -10.08 -9.52
N LEU A 68 13.08 -10.80 -8.40
CA LEU A 68 13.96 -11.95 -8.10
C LEU A 68 13.22 -13.30 -8.06
N ILE A 69 11.89 -13.28 -8.21
CA ILE A 69 11.03 -14.47 -8.19
C ILE A 69 10.08 -14.44 -9.39
N ASP A 70 9.61 -15.61 -9.82
CA ASP A 70 8.59 -15.71 -10.86
C ASP A 70 7.23 -15.23 -10.34
N PRO A 71 6.43 -14.54 -11.17
CA PRO A 71 5.09 -14.14 -10.77
C PRO A 71 4.18 -15.35 -10.59
N GLY A 72 3.32 -15.30 -9.57
CA GLY A 72 2.31 -16.34 -9.32
C GLY A 72 1.20 -16.34 -10.38
N SER A 73 0.97 -15.21 -11.04
CA SER A 73 0.11 -15.11 -12.23
C SER A 73 0.46 -13.90 -13.08
N THR A 74 0.13 -13.97 -14.37
CA THR A 74 0.38 -12.92 -15.35
C THR A 74 -0.85 -12.69 -16.20
N HIS A 75 -1.20 -11.43 -16.44
CA HIS A 75 -2.38 -11.03 -17.19
C HIS A 75 -2.04 -9.98 -18.24
N ALA A 76 -2.40 -10.24 -19.50
CA ALA A 76 -2.36 -9.22 -20.55
C ALA A 76 -3.57 -8.29 -20.40
N VAL A 77 -3.33 -6.99 -20.34
CA VAL A 77 -4.34 -5.95 -20.18
C VAL A 77 -4.25 -4.99 -21.37
N PRO A 78 -5.23 -5.01 -22.29
CA PRO A 78 -5.34 -3.99 -23.32
C PRO A 78 -5.53 -2.61 -22.69
N LEU A 79 -4.78 -1.61 -23.15
CA LEU A 79 -4.90 -0.25 -22.64
C LEU A 79 -5.88 0.57 -23.48
N ASP A 80 -6.74 1.34 -22.82
CA ASP A 80 -7.71 2.21 -23.45
C ASP A 80 -6.99 3.42 -24.12
N PRO A 81 -7.22 3.67 -25.42
CA PRO A 81 -6.64 4.81 -26.13
C PRO A 81 -7.01 6.19 -25.56
N SER A 82 -8.10 6.29 -24.79
CA SER A 82 -8.48 7.51 -24.06
C SER A 82 -7.51 7.87 -22.92
N GLY A 83 -6.63 6.94 -22.56
CA GLY A 83 -5.55 7.14 -21.59
C GLY A 83 -5.88 6.68 -20.17
N ARG A 84 -7.06 6.11 -19.94
CA ARG A 84 -7.41 5.52 -18.65
C ARG A 84 -8.10 4.17 -18.83
N THR A 85 -7.47 3.13 -18.29
CA THR A 85 -7.99 1.77 -18.28
C THR A 85 -8.41 1.37 -16.86
N ARG A 86 -9.59 0.78 -16.72
CA ARG A 86 -10.03 0.17 -15.44
C ARG A 86 -10.06 -1.34 -15.61
N TRP A 87 -9.15 -2.03 -14.93
CA TRP A 87 -9.04 -3.48 -14.97
C TRP A 87 -9.51 -4.08 -13.64
N PRO A 88 -10.69 -4.71 -13.57
CA PRO A 88 -11.14 -5.39 -12.36
C PRO A 88 -10.19 -6.53 -12.00
N LEU A 89 -9.73 -6.59 -10.75
CA LEU A 89 -8.86 -7.67 -10.31
C LEU A 89 -9.59 -9.01 -10.45
N PRO A 90 -8.99 -10.04 -11.06
CA PRO A 90 -9.53 -11.39 -11.08
C PRO A 90 -9.78 -11.95 -9.68
N ASP A 91 -10.70 -12.92 -9.59
CA ASP A 91 -11.10 -13.57 -8.32
C ASP A 91 -9.93 -14.06 -7.46
N GLY A 92 -8.90 -14.63 -8.08
CA GLY A 92 -7.71 -15.10 -7.36
C GLY A 92 -6.94 -13.96 -6.69
N LEU A 93 -6.85 -12.80 -7.36
CA LEU A 93 -6.14 -11.63 -6.85
C LEU A 93 -6.95 -10.87 -5.80
N ARG A 94 -8.28 -10.79 -5.94
CA ARG A 94 -9.16 -10.19 -4.93
C ARG A 94 -9.08 -10.84 -3.55
N ARG A 95 -8.69 -12.12 -3.49
CA ARG A 95 -8.63 -12.92 -2.25
C ARG A 95 -7.23 -13.10 -1.69
N ALA A 96 -6.21 -12.53 -2.32
CA ALA A 96 -4.83 -12.69 -1.88
C ALA A 96 -4.11 -11.35 -1.79
N ASP A 97 -3.27 -11.23 -0.78
CA ASP A 97 -2.29 -10.16 -0.70
C ASP A 97 -1.26 -10.37 -1.81
N ALA A 98 -1.10 -9.35 -2.64
CA ALA A 98 -0.26 -9.43 -3.81
C ALA A 98 0.38 -8.09 -4.13
N VAL A 99 1.59 -8.14 -4.67
CA VAL A 99 2.17 -7.00 -5.36
C VAL A 99 1.90 -7.14 -6.84
N LEU A 100 1.33 -6.10 -7.43
CA LEU A 100 1.02 -6.03 -8.85
C LEU A 100 2.08 -5.15 -9.51
N GLU A 101 2.92 -5.76 -10.33
CA GLU A 101 3.82 -5.06 -11.24
C GLU A 101 3.12 -4.92 -12.60
N VAL A 102 2.95 -3.68 -13.06
CA VAL A 102 2.41 -3.35 -14.37
C VAL A 102 3.57 -2.99 -15.28
N VAL A 103 3.76 -3.77 -16.35
CA VAL A 103 4.85 -3.63 -17.30
C VAL A 103 4.31 -3.27 -18.67
N ALA A 104 4.82 -2.18 -19.26
CA ALA A 104 4.51 -1.79 -20.64
C ALA A 104 5.80 -1.35 -21.35
N GLY A 105 6.39 -2.27 -22.12
CA GLY A 105 7.72 -2.06 -22.72
C GLY A 105 8.78 -1.81 -21.64
N PRO A 106 9.49 -0.66 -21.64
CA PRO A 106 10.47 -0.34 -20.60
C PRO A 106 9.85 0.26 -19.34
N LEU A 107 8.56 0.61 -19.36
CA LEU A 107 7.87 1.26 -18.25
C LEU A 107 7.38 0.23 -17.23
N ARG A 108 7.53 0.56 -15.95
CA ARG A 108 7.06 -0.24 -14.82
C ARG A 108 6.30 0.65 -13.83
N SER A 109 5.23 0.12 -13.26
CA SER A 109 4.54 0.71 -12.12
C SER A 109 4.16 -0.40 -11.16
N VAL A 110 4.35 -0.19 -9.87
CA VAL A 110 4.12 -1.21 -8.84
C VAL A 110 3.03 -0.70 -7.90
N VAL A 111 2.09 -1.58 -7.55
CA VAL A 111 1.07 -1.30 -6.53
C VAL A 111 0.88 -2.52 -5.64
N THR A 112 0.55 -2.30 -4.39
CA THR A 112 0.28 -3.39 -3.43
C THR A 112 -1.22 -3.52 -3.24
N HIS A 113 -1.74 -4.73 -3.49
CA HIS A 113 -3.10 -5.12 -3.20
C HIS A 113 -3.16 -5.88 -1.87
N PHE A 114 -4.01 -5.41 -0.96
CA PHE A 114 -4.30 -6.09 0.31
C PHE A 114 -5.72 -6.65 0.26
N ALA A 115 -5.84 -7.96 0.15
CA ALA A 115 -7.13 -8.63 0.18
C ALA A 115 -7.61 -8.70 1.63
N ASN A 116 -8.53 -7.82 2.01
CA ASN A 116 -8.99 -7.78 3.39
C ASN A 116 -10.45 -7.30 3.52
N ASP A 117 -11.12 -7.79 4.54
CA ASP A 117 -12.44 -7.36 5.02
C ASP A 117 -12.25 -6.60 6.35
N LEU A 118 -11.22 -5.75 6.43
CA LEU A 118 -10.89 -4.98 7.62
C LEU A 118 -11.34 -3.52 7.47
N SER A 119 -12.00 -3.02 8.52
CA SER A 119 -12.16 -1.60 8.77
C SER A 119 -11.35 -1.26 10.02
N VAL A 120 -10.24 -0.54 9.82
CA VAL A 120 -9.34 -0.13 10.91
C VAL A 120 -9.47 1.36 11.15
N THR A 121 -9.87 1.73 12.35
CA THR A 121 -9.91 3.12 12.79
C THR A 121 -8.76 3.38 13.75
N VAL A 122 -7.86 4.30 13.39
CA VAL A 122 -6.74 4.70 14.23
C VAL A 122 -7.05 6.00 14.96
N SER A 123 -7.02 5.94 16.28
CA SER A 123 -7.14 7.10 17.17
C SER A 123 -5.74 7.55 17.59
N ALA A 124 -5.03 8.23 16.68
CA ALA A 124 -3.61 8.55 16.85
C ALA A 124 -3.31 9.30 18.15
N ALA A 125 -4.15 10.28 18.50
CA ALA A 125 -4.03 11.06 19.74
C ALA A 125 -4.06 10.23 21.03
N TYR A 126 -4.56 8.99 20.98
CA TYR A 126 -4.62 8.07 22.11
C TYR A 126 -3.77 6.82 21.94
N GLY A 127 -3.05 6.68 20.82
CA GLY A 127 -2.19 5.51 20.58
C GLY A 127 -2.95 4.19 20.44
N GLN A 128 -4.22 4.27 20.02
CA GLN A 128 -5.10 3.12 19.93
C GLN A 128 -5.65 2.93 18.52
N LEU A 129 -5.92 1.67 18.19
CA LEU A 129 -6.69 1.32 17.00
C LEU A 129 -7.88 0.42 17.37
N GLN A 130 -8.90 0.45 16.51
CA GLN A 130 -10.00 -0.52 16.54
C GLN A 130 -10.12 -1.20 15.18
N VAL A 131 -10.18 -2.53 15.20
CA VAL A 131 -10.37 -3.39 14.03
C VAL A 131 -11.79 -3.94 14.04
N ARG A 132 -12.48 -3.80 12.92
CA ARG A 132 -13.80 -4.36 12.67
C ARG A 132 -13.82 -5.07 11.32
N ARG A 133 -14.75 -6.00 11.16
CA ARG A 133 -15.06 -6.58 9.86
C ARG A 133 -15.78 -5.52 9.04
N ALA A 134 -15.30 -5.18 7.84
CA ALA A 134 -15.87 -4.11 7.03
C ALA A 134 -17.28 -4.45 6.55
N SER A 135 -17.50 -5.71 6.19
CA SER A 135 -18.78 -6.23 5.67
C SER A 135 -19.92 -6.24 6.71
N SER A 136 -19.62 -6.43 8.00
CA SER A 136 -20.64 -6.59 9.05
C SER A 136 -20.57 -5.53 10.17
N GLY A 137 -19.47 -4.78 10.26
CA GLY A 137 -19.19 -3.86 11.35
C GLY A 137 -18.84 -4.52 12.68
N ALA A 138 -18.80 -5.86 12.75
CA ALA A 138 -18.49 -6.59 13.98
C ALA A 138 -17.04 -6.33 14.44
N PRO A 139 -16.76 -6.18 15.74
CA PRO A 139 -15.39 -6.08 16.23
C PRO A 139 -14.62 -7.37 15.96
N LEU A 140 -13.36 -7.25 15.53
CA LEU A 140 -12.48 -8.38 15.28
C LEU A 140 -11.49 -8.52 16.43
N ALA A 141 -11.76 -9.47 17.32
CA ALA A 141 -10.84 -9.89 18.37
C ALA A 141 -9.71 -10.73 17.77
N ALA A 142 -8.58 -10.83 18.49
CA ALA A 142 -7.44 -11.64 18.10
C ALA A 142 -6.83 -11.29 16.71
N ALA A 143 -7.09 -10.10 16.19
CA ALA A 143 -6.32 -9.57 15.07
C ALA A 143 -4.91 -9.24 15.57
N TYR A 144 -3.89 -9.81 14.93
CA TYR A 144 -2.50 -9.52 15.23
C TYR A 144 -2.15 -8.10 14.78
N VAL A 145 -1.48 -7.36 15.64
CA VAL A 145 -1.02 -5.99 15.37
C VAL A 145 0.47 -5.91 15.63
N LYS A 146 1.22 -5.37 14.67
CA LYS A 146 2.66 -5.14 14.78
C LYS A 146 2.98 -3.68 14.47
N ALA A 147 3.66 -3.01 15.38
CA ALA A 147 4.00 -1.60 15.30
C ALA A 147 5.52 -1.41 15.22
N PHE A 148 5.94 -0.58 14.27
CA PHE A 148 7.28 -0.03 14.17
C PHE A 148 7.24 1.47 14.36
N GLY A 149 8.23 2.02 15.06
CA GLY A 149 8.46 3.44 15.18
C GLY A 149 9.56 3.87 14.21
N ARG A 150 9.34 4.97 13.48
CA ARG A 150 10.39 5.72 12.81
C ARG A 150 10.74 6.93 13.65
N GLY A 151 11.99 7.05 14.04
CA GLY A 151 12.51 8.18 14.79
C GLY A 151 13.31 9.16 13.95
N PRO A 152 13.92 10.15 14.63
CA PRO A 152 14.72 11.19 14.00
C PRO A 152 15.83 10.61 13.10
N GLY A 153 16.03 11.24 11.94
CA GLY A 153 17.00 10.76 10.96
C GLY A 153 16.57 9.50 10.20
N GLY A 154 15.32 9.05 10.37
CA GLY A 154 14.74 7.95 9.61
C GLY A 154 15.04 6.56 10.15
N ALA A 155 15.62 6.45 11.35
CA ALA A 155 15.86 5.15 11.99
C ALA A 155 14.52 4.45 12.28
N VAL A 156 14.40 3.19 11.84
CA VAL A 156 13.18 2.38 12.03
C VAL A 156 13.49 1.23 12.98
N SER A 157 12.66 1.07 14.01
CA SER A 157 12.80 -0.02 14.99
C SER A 157 11.46 -0.64 15.32
N PHE A 158 11.48 -1.93 15.64
CA PHE A 158 10.34 -2.60 16.25
C PHE A 158 9.94 -1.86 17.52
N TYR A 159 8.64 -1.63 17.70
CA TYR A 159 8.11 -0.91 18.84
C TYR A 159 7.34 -1.85 19.76
N LYS A 160 6.28 -2.46 19.23
CA LYS A 160 5.36 -3.31 19.98
C LYS A 160 4.56 -4.19 19.06
N ASP A 161 4.13 -5.34 19.55
CA ASP A 161 3.10 -6.15 18.91
C ASP A 161 2.12 -6.74 19.94
N GLY A 162 1.07 -7.38 19.43
CA GLY A 162 0.09 -8.08 20.24
C GLY A 162 -1.20 -8.32 19.46
N TYR A 163 -2.30 -8.50 20.18
CA TYR A 163 -3.57 -8.86 19.59
C TYR A 163 -4.68 -7.93 20.08
N THR A 164 -5.66 -7.70 19.21
CA THR A 164 -6.87 -6.96 19.61
C THR A 164 -7.67 -7.70 20.66
N ASP A 165 -8.27 -6.95 21.60
CA ASP A 165 -9.17 -7.47 22.62
C ASP A 165 -10.53 -7.90 22.04
N LEU A 166 -11.46 -8.37 22.90
CA LEU A 166 -12.83 -8.76 22.50
C LEU A 166 -13.65 -7.64 21.84
N ARG A 167 -13.20 -6.38 21.94
CA ARG A 167 -13.83 -5.20 21.33
C ARG A 167 -13.10 -4.77 20.05
N GLY A 168 -12.15 -5.57 19.60
CA GLY A 168 -11.29 -5.30 18.45
C GLY A 168 -10.29 -4.18 18.71
N ARG A 169 -9.97 -3.84 19.96
CA ARG A 169 -9.09 -2.71 20.28
C ARG A 169 -7.67 -3.16 20.59
N PHE A 170 -6.70 -2.34 20.19
CA PHE A 170 -5.31 -2.52 20.54
C PHE A 170 -4.65 -1.18 20.84
N ASP A 171 -3.83 -1.14 21.89
CA ASP A 171 -2.97 0.00 22.25
C ASP A 171 -1.57 -0.25 21.69
N TYR A 172 -1.25 0.47 20.62
CA TYR A 172 0.02 0.33 19.91
C TYR A 172 1.13 1.23 20.44
N ALA A 173 0.83 2.22 21.30
CA ALA A 173 1.79 3.25 21.72
C ALA A 173 2.27 3.11 23.17
N THR A 174 1.49 2.53 24.08
CA THR A 174 1.87 2.47 25.49
C THR A 174 2.91 1.37 25.73
N LEU A 175 4.10 1.79 26.18
CA LEU A 175 5.18 0.97 26.70
C LEU A 175 5.65 1.53 28.06
N SER A 176 6.35 0.72 28.85
CA SER A 176 6.95 1.14 30.13
C SER A 176 8.32 1.83 29.96
N THR A 177 8.62 2.34 28.77
CA THR A 177 9.91 2.95 28.37
C THR A 177 9.70 4.38 27.87
N ASP A 178 10.79 5.12 27.64
CA ASP A 178 10.79 6.45 27.01
C ASP A 178 10.80 6.38 25.47
N ASP A 179 10.63 5.19 24.87
CA ASP A 179 10.80 4.99 23.43
C ASP A 179 9.85 5.85 22.60
N LEU A 180 8.66 6.14 23.12
CA LEU A 180 7.67 6.98 22.44
C LEU A 180 8.21 8.37 22.09
N ASP A 181 9.10 8.91 22.92
CA ASP A 181 9.66 10.27 22.78
C ASP A 181 10.53 10.41 21.54
N ARG A 182 10.95 9.27 20.98
CA ARG A 182 11.81 9.18 19.80
C ARG A 182 11.03 8.73 18.57
N VAL A 183 9.71 8.58 18.64
CA VAL A 183 8.88 8.19 17.49
C VAL A 183 8.31 9.44 16.83
N GLU A 184 8.63 9.64 15.56
CA GLU A 184 8.04 10.69 14.71
C GLU A 184 6.87 10.15 13.89
N ARG A 185 6.86 8.85 13.59
CA ARG A 185 5.80 8.18 12.84
C ARG A 185 5.72 6.70 13.21
N PHE A 186 4.50 6.17 13.28
CA PHE A 186 4.25 4.73 13.37
C PHE A 186 3.92 4.14 12.01
N ALA A 187 4.40 2.92 11.79
CA ALA A 187 3.88 1.98 10.81
C ALA A 187 3.19 0.84 11.57
N LEU A 188 1.99 0.49 11.14
CA LEU A 188 1.10 -0.47 11.80
C LEU A 188 0.68 -1.53 10.79
N LEU A 189 1.00 -2.78 11.08
CA LEU A 189 0.43 -3.94 10.40
C LEU A 189 -0.72 -4.48 11.24
N VAL A 190 -1.82 -4.83 10.58
CA VAL A 190 -2.95 -5.56 11.16
C VAL A 190 -3.18 -6.82 10.31
N LEU A 191 -3.24 -7.99 10.95
CA LEU A 191 -3.53 -9.28 10.31
C LEU A 191 -4.64 -10.01 11.05
N HIS A 192 -5.54 -10.65 10.31
CA HIS A 192 -6.55 -11.53 10.86
C HIS A 192 -6.80 -12.72 9.92
N ASP A 193 -6.74 -13.94 10.44
CA ASP A 193 -6.73 -15.18 9.66
C ASP A 193 -7.85 -15.27 8.62
N GLU A 194 -9.06 -14.83 8.97
CA GLU A 194 -10.22 -14.86 8.07
C GLU A 194 -10.50 -13.55 7.32
N ALA A 195 -9.97 -12.44 7.82
CA ALA A 195 -10.36 -11.10 7.34
C ALA A 195 -9.21 -10.40 6.61
N GLY A 196 -8.07 -11.06 6.43
CA GLY A 196 -6.94 -10.55 5.67
C GLY A 196 -6.06 -9.59 6.47
N GLY A 197 -5.27 -8.81 5.76
CA GLY A 197 -4.27 -7.92 6.33
C GLY A 197 -4.30 -6.50 5.78
N THR A 198 -3.77 -5.54 6.52
CA THR A 198 -3.57 -4.18 6.03
C THR A 198 -2.40 -3.50 6.73
N VAL A 199 -1.80 -2.50 6.07
CA VAL A 199 -0.74 -1.67 6.61
C VAL A 199 -1.19 -0.21 6.62
N LEU A 200 -0.96 0.46 7.73
CA LEU A 200 -1.37 1.85 7.99
C LEU A 200 -0.20 2.61 8.59
N GLN A 201 -0.24 3.93 8.48
CA GLN A 201 0.67 4.80 9.22
C GLN A 201 -0.11 5.73 10.15
N ALA A 202 0.49 6.08 11.28
CA ALA A 202 -0.12 6.93 12.28
C ALA A 202 0.90 7.89 12.87
N ASP A 203 0.45 9.08 13.26
CA ASP A 203 1.25 9.98 14.09
C ASP A 203 1.36 9.42 15.51
N PRO A 204 2.44 9.74 16.24
CA PRO A 204 2.52 9.46 17.66
C PRO A 204 1.41 10.22 18.43
N PRO A 205 0.93 9.68 19.56
CA PRO A 205 -0.02 10.38 20.42
C PRO A 205 0.53 11.73 20.87
N THR A 206 -0.35 12.73 20.92
CA THR A 206 -0.04 14.00 21.56
C THR A 206 -0.07 13.80 23.07
N ARG A 207 0.93 14.34 23.77
CA ARG A 207 0.94 14.38 25.24
C ARG A 207 -0.05 15.40 25.78
#